data_AF-A0A536J2K3-F1
#
_entry.id   AF-A0A536J2K3-F1
#
_cell.length_a   1.000
_cell.length_b   1.000
_cell.length_c   1.000
_cell.angle_alpha   90.00
_cell.angle_beta   90.00
_cell.angle_gamma   90.00
#
_symmetry.space_group_name_H-M   'P 1'
#
loop_
_entity.id
_entity.type
_entity.pdbx_description
1 polymer ?
#
loop_
_entity_poly.entity_id
_entity_poly.type
_entity_poly.pdbx_seq_one_letter_code
_entity_poly.pdbx_strand_id
1 'polypeptide(L)' 'MKTQSIAAKTGVGAVELAVTDGDRALRFYRDYVGLTPLASGGPEIRLGAAGRELVVLYPDAERP' A
#
# COMPACT_ATOMS: atom_id res chain seq x y z
N MET A 1 0.79 26.69 17.80
CA MET A 1 0.29 26.24 16.48
C MET A 1 -1.18 25.84 16.66
N LYS A 2 -2.14 26.39 15.90
CA LYS A 2 -3.54 25.94 15.94
C LYS A 2 -3.70 24.77 14.97
N THR A 3 -4.10 23.60 15.45
CA THR A 3 -4.39 22.44 14.59
C THR A 3 -5.71 22.69 13.86
N GLN A 4 -5.68 22.74 12.53
CA GLN A 4 -6.91 22.72 11.73
C GLN A 4 -7.25 21.26 11.40
N SER A 5 -8.49 20.86 11.65
CA SER A 5 -8.97 19.53 11.31
C SER A 5 -9.39 19.48 9.84
N ILE A 6 -9.21 18.32 9.22
CA ILE A 6 -9.82 18.00 7.92
C ILE A 6 -11.32 17.72 8.09
N ALA A 7 -12.08 17.84 7.00
CA ALA A 7 -13.51 17.55 6.98
C ALA A 7 -13.78 16.08 7.34
N ALA A 8 -14.80 15.83 8.17
CA ALA A 8 -15.10 14.49 8.70
C ALA A 8 -15.42 13.42 7.64
N LYS A 9 -15.84 13.85 6.43
CA LYS A 9 -16.16 12.94 5.32
C LYS A 9 -14.94 12.57 4.46
N THR A 10 -13.76 13.12 4.75
CA THR A 10 -12.56 12.80 3.98
C THR A 10 -12.07 11.40 4.35
N GLY A 11 -11.97 10.52 3.33
CA GLY A 11 -11.35 9.21 3.45
C GLY A 11 -9.89 9.24 2.98
N VAL A 12 -9.10 8.28 3.48
CA VAL A 12 -7.76 8.01 2.96
C VAL A 12 -7.84 6.89 1.92
N GLY A 13 -7.19 7.11 0.78
CA GLY A 13 -7.06 6.14 -0.30
C GLY A 13 -6.07 5.01 0.03
N ALA A 14 -5.66 4.26 -0.98
CA ALA A 14 -4.57 3.31 -0.83
C ALA A 14 -3.27 4.05 -0.49
N VAL A 15 -2.43 3.42 0.34
CA VAL A 15 -1.10 3.94 0.66
C VAL A 15 -0.11 3.40 -0.35
N GLU A 16 0.64 4.30 -0.96
CA GLU A 16 1.65 4.00 -1.97
C GLU A 16 3.03 4.05 -1.33
N LEU A 17 3.78 2.95 -1.39
CA LEU A 17 5.08 2.80 -0.73
C LEU A 17 6.14 2.38 -1.75
N ALA A 18 7.23 3.15 -1.81
CA ALA A 18 8.46 2.71 -2.45
C ALA A 18 9.17 1.71 -1.51
N VAL A 19 9.55 0.54 -2.03
CA VAL A 19 10.22 -0.51 -1.28
C VAL A 19 11.47 -0.97 -2.01
N THR A 20 12.53 -1.27 -1.25
CA THR A 20 13.80 -1.72 -1.83
C THR A 20 13.73 -3.16 -2.35
N ASP A 21 12.85 -3.99 -1.80
CA ASP A 21 12.63 -5.38 -2.20
C ASP A 21 11.12 -5.68 -2.22
N GLY A 22 10.56 -5.77 -3.43
CA GLY A 22 9.13 -6.00 -3.66
C GLY A 22 8.65 -7.36 -3.15
N ASP A 23 9.43 -8.42 -3.35
CA ASP A 23 9.05 -9.78 -2.94
C ASP A 23 9.03 -9.92 -1.42
N ARG A 24 10.01 -9.32 -0.73
CA ARG A 24 10.05 -9.27 0.73
C ARG A 24 8.87 -8.47 1.28
N ALA A 25 8.57 -7.31 0.69
CA ALA A 25 7.43 -6.50 1.10
C ALA A 25 6.10 -7.22 0.84
N LEU A 26 5.94 -7.87 -0.32
CA LEU A 26 4.78 -8.69 -0.65
C LEU A 26 4.56 -9.80 0.39
N ARG A 27 5.59 -10.59 0.72
CA ARG A 27 5.49 -11.61 1.77
C ARG A 27 5.06 -11.00 3.11
N PHE A 28 5.60 -9.85 3.48
CA PHE A 28 5.20 -9.18 4.72
C PHE A 28 3.70 -8.83 4.72
N TYR A 29 3.22 -8.11 3.71
CA TYR A 29 1.83 -7.67 3.65
C TYR A 29 0.85 -8.83 3.43
N ARG A 30 1.26 -9.88 2.73
CA ARG A 30 0.44 -11.07 2.51
C ARG A 30 0.41 -11.98 3.73
N ASP A 31 1.58 -12.37 4.24
CA ASP A 31 1.69 -13.47 5.20
C ASP A 31 1.49 -13.00 6.65
N TYR A 32 1.90 -11.76 6.98
CA TYR A 32 1.79 -11.23 8.34
C TYR A 32 0.62 -10.27 8.51
N VAL A 33 0.36 -9.41 7.51
CA VAL A 33 -0.78 -8.47 7.57
C VAL A 33 -2.07 -9.11 7.05
N GLY A 34 -1.98 -10.12 6.19
CA GLY A 34 -3.15 -10.83 5.65
C GLY A 34 -3.82 -10.14 4.45
N LEU A 35 -3.11 -9.25 3.75
CA LEU A 35 -3.62 -8.62 2.54
C LEU A 35 -3.56 -9.60 1.36
N THR A 36 -4.53 -9.50 0.46
CA THR A 36 -4.60 -10.32 -0.74
C THR A 36 -4.02 -9.54 -1.93
N PRO A 37 -3.14 -10.14 -2.75
CA PRO A 37 -2.71 -9.55 -4.00
C PRO A 37 -3.90 -9.32 -4.95
N LEU A 38 -3.94 -8.15 -5.56
CA LEU A 38 -4.91 -7.78 -6.58
C LEU A 38 -4.25 -7.85 -7.96
N ALA A 39 -5.06 -8.02 -9.00
CA ALA A 39 -4.55 -7.96 -10.37
C ALA A 39 -3.94 -6.58 -10.64
N SER A 40 -2.69 -6.57 -11.11
CA SER A 40 -1.96 -5.38 -11.54
C SER A 40 -1.51 -5.55 -12.99
N GLY A 41 -1.63 -4.50 -13.78
CA GLY A 41 -1.13 -4.46 -15.16
C GLY A 41 0.28 -3.87 -15.29
N GLY A 42 0.86 -3.40 -14.19
CA GLY A 42 2.14 -2.72 -14.14
C GLY A 42 3.16 -3.41 -13.22
N PRO A 43 4.35 -2.81 -13.06
CA PRO A 43 5.41 -3.34 -12.20
C PRO A 43 5.08 -3.26 -10.69
N GLU A 44 4.07 -2.49 -10.31
CA GLU A 44 3.65 -2.33 -8.92
C GLU A 44 2.83 -3.51 -8.41
N ILE A 45 3.00 -3.81 -7.12
CA ILE A 45 2.28 -4.88 -6.44
C ILE A 45 1.12 -4.26 -5.67
N ARG A 46 -0.11 -4.59 -6.07
CA ARG A 46 -1.35 -4.08 -5.48
C ARG A 46 -1.91 -5.07 -4.46
N LEU A 47 -2.25 -4.59 -3.27
CA LEU A 47 -2.70 -5.40 -2.14
C LEU A 47 -3.96 -4.82 -1.52
N GLY A 48 -4.90 -5.68 -1.15
CA GLY A 48 -6.20 -5.26 -0.65
C GLY A 48 -6.92 -6.30 0.20
N ALA A 49 -8.10 -5.91 0.68
CA ALA A 49 -9.01 -6.77 1.42
C ALA A 49 -10.45 -6.47 1.00
N ALA A 50 -11.29 -7.51 0.92
CA ALA A 50 -12.69 -7.39 0.49
C ALA A 50 -12.88 -6.61 -0.82
N GLY A 51 -11.98 -6.80 -1.80
CA GLY A 51 -12.01 -6.13 -3.10
C GLY A 51 -11.60 -4.65 -3.08
N ARG A 52 -11.22 -4.10 -1.92
CA ARG A 52 -10.70 -2.74 -1.79
C ARG A 52 -9.17 -2.74 -1.78
N GLU A 53 -8.57 -1.93 -2.64
CA GLU A 53 -7.13 -1.65 -2.62
C GLU A 53 -6.75 -0.81 -1.39
N LEU A 54 -5.70 -1.24 -0.69
CA LEU A 54 -5.24 -0.63 0.56
C LEU A 54 -3.76 -0.23 0.50
N VAL A 55 -2.93 -1.03 -0.17
CA VAL A 55 -1.48 -0.80 -0.29
C VAL A 55 -1.03 -1.05 -1.72
N VAL A 56 -0.21 -0.14 -2.24
CA VAL A 56 0.50 -0.30 -3.52
C VAL A 56 1.99 -0.24 -3.23
N LEU A 57 2.75 -1.26 -3.66
CA LEU A 57 4.19 -1.32 -3.48
C LEU A 57 4.88 -1.07 -4.80
N TYR A 58 5.77 -0.08 -4.82
CA TYR A 58 6.68 0.22 -5.91
C TYR A 58 8.05 -0.38 -5.60
N PRO A 59 8.48 -1.45 -6.29
CA PRO A 59 9.76 -2.09 -6.02
C PRO A 59 10.95 -1.23 -6.46
N ASP A 60 12.16 -1.69 -6.12
CA ASP A 60 13.44 -1.15 -6.57
C ASP A 60 13.75 0.28 -6.12
N ALA A 61 13.18 0.71 -4.99
CA ALA A 61 13.58 1.95 -4.35
C ALA A 61 15.09 1.91 -3.99
N GLU A 62 15.82 2.99 -4.25
CA GLU A 62 17.25 3.04 -3.94
C GLU A 62 17.54 2.94 -2.44
N ARG A 63 16.63 3.47 -1.60
CA ARG A 63 16.76 3.55 -0.14
C ARG A 63 15.38 3.44 0.54
N PRO A 64 15.34 2.95 1.80
CA PRO A 64 14.12 2.96 2.61
C PRO A 64 13.64 4.36 3.00
#